data_AF-A0A821K2L2-F1
#
_entry.id   AF-A0A821K2L2-F1
#
_cell.length_a   1.000
_cell.length_b   1.000
_cell.length_c   1.000
_cell.angle_alpha   90.00
_cell.angle_beta   90.00
_cell.angle_gamma   90.00
#
_symmetry.space_group_name_H-M   'P 1'
#
loop_
_entity.id
_entity.type
_entity.pdbx_description
1 polymer ?
#
loop_
_entity_poly.entity_id
_entity_poly.type
_entity_poly.pdbx_seq_one_letter_code
_entity_poly.pdbx_strand_id
1 'polypeptide(L)' 'MQGTFRYPDGSEYTGDWSEDGQRHGLGYLIFSDHAKYRGRFENGLFTGLGCITYPDGS' A
#
# COMPACT_ATOMS: atom_id res chain seq x y z
N MET A 1 0.75 -14.22 2.35
CA MET A 1 1.38 -13.90 3.65
C MET A 1 1.22 -12.41 3.90
N GLN A 2 1.08 -11.98 5.16
CA GLN A 2 0.99 -10.56 5.49
C GLN A 2 2.35 -10.06 5.97
N GLY A 3 2.78 -8.90 5.49
CA GLY A 3 4.11 -8.38 5.78
C GLY A 3 4.20 -6.88 5.58
N THR A 4 5.22 -6.30 6.22
CA THR A 4 5.57 -4.88 6.08
C THR A 4 6.84 -4.73 5.28
N PHE A 5 6.85 -3.84 4.29
CA PHE A 5 8.03 -3.49 3.51
C PHE A 5 8.23 -1.97 3.50
N ARG A 6 9.46 -1.55 3.78
CA ARG A 6 9.89 -0.15 3.72
C ARG A 6 10.68 0.07 2.46
N TYR A 7 10.22 0.98 1.62
CA TYR A 7 10.89 1.36 0.40
C TYR A 7 11.99 2.39 0.68
N PRO A 8 13.05 2.45 -0.15
CA PRO A 8 14.11 3.44 -0.01
C PRO A 8 13.64 4.90 -0.15
N ASP A 9 12.51 5.13 -0.82
CA ASP A 9 11.91 6.46 -0.95
C ASP A 9 11.19 6.94 0.32
N GLY A 10 11.13 6.10 1.36
CA GLY A 10 10.47 6.40 2.64
C GLY A 10 9.01 5.93 2.70
N SER A 11 8.45 5.39 1.61
CA SER A 11 7.13 4.78 1.65
C SER A 11 7.14 3.44 2.39
N GLU A 12 6.01 3.06 2.97
CA GLU A 12 5.85 1.81 3.72
C GLU A 12 4.55 1.11 3.30
N TYR A 13 4.65 -0.14 2.88
CA TYR A 13 3.50 -1.00 2.61
C TYR A 13 3.33 -2.04 3.70
N THR A 14 2.09 -2.20 4.19
CA THR A 14 1.68 -3.28 5.07
C THR A 14 0.47 -3.98 4.45
N GLY A 15 0.58 -5.27 4.16
CA GLY A 15 -0.53 -6.00 3.55
C GLY A 15 -0.16 -7.39 3.06
N ASP A 16 -1.03 -7.95 2.23
CA ASP A 16 -0.81 -9.25 1.64
C ASP A 16 0.21 -9.21 0.50
N TRP A 17 0.99 -10.27 0.40
CA TRP A 17 1.98 -10.45 -0.65
C TRP A 17 1.66 -11.70 -1.46
N SER A 18 1.83 -11.62 -2.78
CA SER A 18 1.83 -12.78 -3.67
C SER A 18 3.09 -13.62 -3.46
N GLU A 19 3.09 -14.83 -3.99
CA GLU A 19 4.26 -15.74 -3.94
C GLU A 19 5.47 -15.15 -4.68
N ASP A 20 5.23 -14.33 -5.72
CA ASP A 20 6.27 -13.62 -6.48
C ASP A 20 6.81 -12.37 -5.75
N GLY A 21 6.34 -12.09 -4.53
CA GLY A 21 6.78 -10.93 -3.75
C GLY A 21 6.17 -9.60 -4.22
N GLN A 22 5.03 -9.62 -4.92
CA GLN A 22 4.30 -8.42 -5.30
C GLN A 22 3.20 -8.09 -4.27
N ARG A 23 2.91 -6.80 -4.08
CA ARG A 23 1.76 -6.38 -3.26
C ARG A 23 0.48 -6.97 -3.85
N HIS A 24 -0.33 -7.61 -3.02
CA HIS A 24 -1.55 -8.30 -3.42
C HIS A 24 -2.62 -8.16 -2.33
N GLY A 25 -3.85 -8.59 -2.60
CA GLY A 25 -4.90 -8.67 -1.59
C GLY A 25 -5.25 -7.33 -0.96
N LEU A 26 -5.50 -7.30 0.35
CA LEU A 26 -5.76 -6.07 1.08
C LEU A 26 -4.46 -5.50 1.63
N GLY A 27 -4.30 -4.19 1.52
CA GLY A 27 -3.11 -3.53 2.01
C GLY A 27 -3.31 -2.07 2.36
N TYR A 28 -2.28 -1.56 3.00
CA TYR A 28 -2.14 -0.17 3.41
C TYR A 28 -0.77 0.32 2.95
N LEU A 29 -0.74 1.47 2.28
CA LEU A 29 0.48 2.11 1.81
C LEU A 29 0.56 3.52 2.40
N ILE A 30 1.64 3.80 3.11
CA ILE A 30 2.03 5.15 3.50
C ILE A 30 3.03 5.63 2.46
N PHE A 31 2.73 6.72 1.78
CA PHE A 31 3.64 7.38 0.85
C PHE A 31 4.65 8.24 1.61
N SER A 32 5.74 8.62 0.93
CA SER A 32 6.81 9.43 1.52
C SER A 32 6.37 10.84 1.91
N ASP A 33 5.31 11.35 1.28
CA ASP A 33 4.62 12.61 1.62
C ASP A 33 3.62 12.43 2.79
N HIS A 34 3.59 11.26 3.42
CA HIS A 34 2.65 10.86 4.48
C HIS A 34 1.20 10.67 4.03
N ALA A 35 0.87 10.73 2.73
CA ALA A 35 -0.42 10.29 2.24
C ALA A 35 -0.60 8.80 2.53
N LYS A 36 -1.85 8.38 2.73
CA LYS A 36 -2.19 7.02 3.19
C LYS A 36 -3.21 6.43 2.25
N TYR A 37 -2.89 5.31 1.63
CA TYR A 37 -3.83 4.54 0.83
C TYR A 37 -4.22 3.26 1.55
N ARG A 38 -5.52 2.97 1.62
CA ARG A 38 -6.07 1.69 2.08
C ARG A 38 -6.95 1.11 0.99
N GLY A 39 -6.65 -0.08 0.50
CA GLY A 39 -7.43 -0.69 -0.57
C GLY A 39 -6.91 -2.05 -1.01
N ARG A 40 -7.36 -2.50 -2.18
CA ARG A 40 -6.89 -3.75 -2.77
C ARG A 40 -5.70 -3.52 -3.69
N PHE A 41 -4.85 -4.53 -3.75
CA PHE A 41 -3.68 -4.59 -4.61
C PHE A 41 -3.72 -5.85 -5.47
N GLU A 42 -3.30 -5.72 -6.72
CA GLU A 42 -3.10 -6.84 -7.63
C GLU A 42 -1.88 -6.55 -8.51
N ASN A 43 -0.93 -7.50 -8.56
CA ASN A 43 0.34 -7.35 -9.29
C ASN A 43 1.06 -6.03 -8.99
N GLY A 44 1.08 -5.63 -7.71
CA GLY A 44 1.74 -4.41 -7.26
C GLY A 44 0.96 -3.12 -7.51
N LEU A 45 -0.19 -3.13 -8.18
CA LEU A 45 -0.99 -1.96 -8.51
C LEU A 45 -2.21 -1.85 -7.60
N PHE A 46 -2.68 -0.62 -7.35
CA PHE A 46 -3.97 -0.40 -6.72
C PHE A 46 -5.09 -0.91 -7.63
N THR A 47 -6.07 -1.60 -7.06
CA THR A 47 -7.23 -2.10 -7.81
C THR A 47 -8.51 -1.99 -6.99
N GLY A 48 -9.65 -1.90 -7.68
CA GLY A 48 -10.97 -1.82 -7.06
C GLY A 48 -11.15 -0.56 -6.20
N LEU A 49 -11.91 -0.70 -5.10
CA LEU A 49 -12.18 0.38 -4.17
C LEU A 49 -11.00 0.57 -3.21
N GLY A 50 -10.56 1.81 -3.07
CA GLY A 50 -9.59 2.24 -2.08
C GLY A 50 -9.91 3.64 -1.56
N CYS A 51 -9.35 3.97 -0.42
CA CYS A 51 -9.43 5.29 0.19
C CYS A 51 -8.01 5.84 0.28
N ILE A 52 -7.81 7.02 -0.28
CA ILE A 52 -6.61 7.81 -0.03
C ILE A 52 -6.95 8.91 0.96
N THR A 53 -6.10 9.10 1.96
CA THR A 53 -6.16 10.20 2.92
C THR A 53 -4.88 10.99 2.81
N TYR A 54 -5.00 12.27 2.51
CA TYR A 54 -3.87 13.18 2.47
C TYR A 54 -3.58 13.73 3.86
N PRO A 55 -2.33 14.10 4.18
CA PRO A 55 -1.97 14.65 5.49
C PRO A 55 -2.71 15.96 5.82
N ASP A 56 -3.09 16.71 4.79
CA ASP A 56 -3.86 17.95 4.90
C ASP A 56 -5.36 17.70 5.19
N GLY A 57 -5.80 16.44 5.19
CA GLY A 57 -7.17 16.04 5.50
C GLY A 57 -8.18 16.34 4.39
N SER A 58 -7.71 16.57 3.16
CA SER A 58 -8.56 16.79 1.97
C SER A 58 -9.36 15.56 1.51
#